data_AF-H1Y472-F1
#
_entry.id   AF-H1Y472-F1
#
_cell.length_a   1.000
_cell.length_b   1.000
_cell.length_c   1.000
_cell.angle_alpha   90.00
_cell.angle_beta   90.00
_cell.angle_gamma   90.00
#
_symmetry.space_group_name_H-M   'P 1'
#
loop_
_entity.id
_entity.type
_entity.pdbx_description
1 polymer ?
#
loop_
_entity_poly.entity_id
_entity_poly.type
_entity_poly.pdbx_seq_one_letter_code
_entity_poly.pdbx_strand_id
1 'polypeptide(L)'
;MTQQNDNSRSLNVGQNLTLMLEQAGLTIVGFSHGANISLNHARTIKNGKASISSKTAGKIADFFCIEAGLLFLPKAIKIKDPLNIPTIQKFYDENIQNDKFFTVKAKENSVTAILKEKIIYESLMDDWTRSKEIVTYVNETKKYKKYNNIFNIRSVSKALGRIYAESNLLERADLRENGKVFIYKRKQ
;
A
#
# COMPACT_ATOMS: atom_id res chain seq x y z
N MET A 1 -4.73 31.61 -17.33
CA MET A 1 -3.58 31.46 -16.41
C MET A 1 -3.91 30.74 -15.10
N THR A 2 -5.18 30.69 -14.65
CA THR A 2 -5.62 30.06 -13.39
C THR A 2 -5.50 28.53 -13.36
N GLN A 3 -5.92 27.82 -14.43
CA GLN A 3 -5.89 26.34 -14.45
C GLN A 3 -4.49 25.72 -14.37
N GLN A 4 -3.48 26.32 -15.01
CA GLN A 4 -2.10 25.81 -14.92
C GLN A 4 -1.50 25.97 -13.51
N ASN A 5 -1.84 27.06 -12.81
CA ASN A 5 -1.40 27.29 -11.43
C ASN A 5 -2.13 26.40 -10.42
N ASP A 6 -3.41 26.10 -10.64
CA ASP A 6 -4.15 25.20 -9.74
C ASP A 6 -3.71 23.73 -9.91
N ASN A 7 -3.35 23.34 -11.14
CA ASN A 7 -2.77 22.02 -11.41
C ASN A 7 -1.39 21.88 -10.77
N SER A 8 -0.52 22.90 -10.86
CA SER A 8 0.82 22.85 -10.23
C SER A 8 0.73 22.82 -8.71
N ARG A 9 -0.19 23.58 -8.10
CA ARG A 9 -0.45 23.54 -6.65
C ARG A 9 -0.93 22.17 -6.18
N SER A 10 -1.88 21.57 -6.89
CA SER A 10 -2.41 20.25 -6.53
C SER A 10 -1.32 19.17 -6.61
N LEU A 11 -0.45 19.25 -7.63
CA LEU A 11 0.71 18.37 -7.77
C LEU A 11 1.70 18.53 -6.61
N ASN A 12 2.04 19.75 -6.22
CA ASN A 12 2.93 20.03 -5.08
C ASN A 12 2.39 19.42 -3.79
N VAL A 13 1.09 19.59 -3.52
CA VAL A 13 0.42 19.00 -2.35
C VAL A 13 0.54 17.47 -2.37
N GLY A 14 0.28 16.84 -3.51
CA GLY A 14 0.36 15.38 -3.65
C GLY A 14 1.78 14.84 -3.45
N GLN A 15 2.79 15.54 -3.97
CA GLN A 15 4.20 15.22 -3.79
C GLN A 15 4.63 15.38 -2.33
N ASN A 16 4.34 16.51 -1.72
CA ASN A 16 4.65 16.77 -0.31
C ASN A 16 3.97 15.77 0.61
N LEU A 17 2.69 15.47 0.39
CA LEU A 17 1.99 14.44 1.15
C LEU A 17 2.64 13.07 0.99
N THR A 18 3.03 12.68 -0.23
CA THR A 18 3.72 11.40 -0.46
C THR A 18 5.02 11.31 0.34
N LEU A 19 5.85 12.35 0.30
CA LEU A 19 7.12 12.40 1.02
C LEU A 19 6.94 12.37 2.55
N MET A 20 5.94 13.08 3.08
CA MET A 20 5.67 13.07 4.52
C MET A 20 5.16 11.70 5.00
N LEU A 21 4.34 11.01 4.21
CA LEU A 21 3.89 9.65 4.50
C LEU A 21 5.06 8.66 4.52
N GLU A 22 5.97 8.77 3.55
CA GLU A 22 7.18 7.93 3.48
C GLU A 22 8.08 8.15 4.69
N GLN A 23 8.36 9.40 5.04
CA GLN A 23 9.15 9.76 6.23
C GLN A 23 8.49 9.24 7.52
N ALA A 24 7.18 9.38 7.65
CA ALA A 24 6.44 8.92 8.82
C ALA A 24 6.16 7.41 8.84
N GLY A 25 6.53 6.64 7.80
CA GLY A 25 6.24 5.21 7.72
C GLY A 25 4.74 4.87 7.64
N LEU A 26 3.91 5.79 7.16
CA LEU A 26 2.45 5.66 7.13
C LEU A 26 1.91 5.34 5.73
N THR A 27 0.92 4.46 5.66
CA THR A 27 0.16 4.28 4.42
C THR A 27 -0.85 5.40 4.25
N ILE A 28 -1.37 5.57 3.03
CA ILE A 28 -2.49 6.50 2.78
C ILE A 28 -3.74 6.12 3.58
N VAL A 29 -3.90 4.84 3.94
CA VAL A 29 -5.02 4.37 4.77
C VAL A 29 -4.81 4.81 6.21
N GLY A 30 -3.61 4.65 6.76
CA GLY A 30 -3.27 5.12 8.10
C GLY A 30 -3.44 6.63 8.23
N PHE A 31 -2.91 7.39 7.29
CA PHE A 31 -3.09 8.84 7.26
C PHE A 31 -4.56 9.26 7.11
N SER A 32 -5.32 8.62 6.23
CA SER A 32 -6.76 8.92 6.07
C SER A 32 -7.50 8.77 7.40
N HIS A 33 -7.18 7.73 8.17
CA HIS A 33 -7.72 7.51 9.50
C HIS A 33 -7.27 8.61 10.48
N GLY A 34 -5.96 8.83 10.60
CA GLY A 34 -5.37 9.75 11.57
C GLY A 34 -5.71 11.23 11.33
N ALA A 35 -5.74 11.67 10.07
CA ALA A 35 -6.10 13.04 9.70
C ALA A 35 -7.62 13.25 9.54
N ASN A 36 -8.44 12.21 9.73
CA ASN A 36 -9.88 12.23 9.54
C ASN A 36 -10.29 12.83 8.17
N ILE A 37 -9.69 12.29 7.10
CA ILE A 37 -9.98 12.60 5.71
C ILE A 37 -10.45 11.30 5.04
N SER A 38 -11.52 11.34 4.25
CA SER A 38 -12.00 10.12 3.59
C SER A 38 -10.93 9.51 2.70
N LEU A 39 -10.85 8.18 2.67
CA LEU A 39 -9.77 7.46 1.97
C LEU A 39 -9.71 7.82 0.48
N ASN A 40 -10.87 7.96 -0.17
CA ASN A 40 -10.93 8.35 -1.57
C ASN A 40 -10.39 9.76 -1.78
N HIS A 41 -10.75 10.71 -0.92
CA HIS A 41 -10.25 12.07 -1.01
C HIS A 41 -8.74 12.11 -0.76
N ALA A 42 -8.25 11.44 0.28
CA ALA A 42 -6.81 11.34 0.58
C ALA A 42 -6.00 10.78 -0.62
N ARG A 43 -6.53 9.76 -1.32
CA ARG A 43 -5.91 9.23 -2.54
C ARG A 43 -5.89 10.25 -3.69
N THR A 44 -6.98 10.97 -3.91
CA THR A 44 -7.04 11.99 -4.96
C THR A 44 -6.05 13.12 -4.70
N ILE A 45 -5.92 13.55 -3.44
CA ILE A 45 -4.93 14.54 -2.99
C ILE A 45 -3.51 14.03 -3.22
N LYS A 46 -3.19 12.83 -2.72
CA LYS A 46 -1.86 12.21 -2.88
C LYS A 46 -1.44 12.13 -4.35
N ASN A 47 -2.39 11.85 -5.24
CA ASN A 47 -2.13 11.75 -6.68
C ASN A 47 -2.07 13.11 -7.39
N GLY A 48 -2.21 14.22 -6.66
CA GLY A 48 -2.20 15.58 -7.21
C GLY A 48 -3.39 15.91 -8.11
N LYS A 49 -4.51 15.19 -7.95
CA LYS A 49 -5.69 15.30 -8.83
C LYS A 49 -6.82 16.17 -8.25
N ALA A 50 -6.66 16.70 -7.05
CA ALA A 50 -7.65 17.54 -6.39
C ALA A 50 -7.00 18.80 -5.83
N SER A 51 -7.66 19.93 -6.07
CA SER A 51 -7.50 21.10 -5.23
C SER A 51 -8.11 20.81 -3.86
N ILE A 52 -7.47 21.30 -2.81
CA ILE A 52 -7.93 21.10 -1.42
C ILE A 52 -8.41 22.41 -0.84
N SER A 53 -9.47 22.33 -0.02
CA SER A 53 -9.91 23.48 0.77
C SER A 53 -8.92 23.78 1.88
N SER A 54 -8.95 25.01 2.42
CA SER A 54 -8.15 25.40 3.58
C SER A 54 -8.40 24.49 4.78
N LYS A 55 -9.64 24.01 4.96
CA LYS A 55 -9.99 23.05 6.01
C LYS A 55 -9.27 21.71 5.83
N THR A 56 -9.22 21.19 4.60
CA THR A 56 -8.48 19.95 4.32
C THR A 56 -6.99 20.19 4.50
N ALA A 57 -6.44 21.29 3.99
CA ALA A 57 -5.03 21.66 4.16
C ALA A 57 -4.64 21.73 5.65
N GLY A 58 -5.49 22.35 6.49
CA GLY A 58 -5.34 22.38 7.94
C GLY A 58 -5.24 20.99 8.54
N LYS A 59 -6.15 20.07 8.20
CA LYS A 59 -6.08 18.67 8.69
C LYS A 59 -4.77 17.97 8.35
N ILE A 60 -4.25 18.16 7.13
CA ILE A 60 -2.96 17.58 6.73
C ILE A 60 -1.84 18.21 7.56
N ALA A 61 -1.84 19.54 7.65
CA ALA A 61 -0.83 20.32 8.35
C ALA A 61 -0.77 20.00 9.85
N ASP A 62 -1.94 19.92 10.51
CA ASP A 62 -2.08 19.54 11.91
C ASP A 62 -1.56 18.13 12.17
N PHE A 63 -1.88 17.18 11.29
CA PHE A 63 -1.44 15.80 11.45
C PHE A 63 0.09 15.67 11.39
N PHE A 64 0.77 16.43 10.53
CA PHE A 64 2.24 16.43 10.40
C PHE A 64 2.93 17.55 11.20
N CYS A 65 2.18 18.35 11.97
CA CYS A 65 2.67 19.51 12.72
C CYS A 65 3.53 20.47 11.87
N ILE A 66 3.00 20.87 10.71
CA ILE A 66 3.63 21.84 9.79
C ILE A 66 2.71 23.03 9.53
N GLU A 67 3.23 24.07 8.90
CA GLU A 67 2.41 25.17 8.41
C GLU A 67 1.68 24.77 7.10
N ALA A 68 0.36 25.00 7.03
CA ALA A 68 -0.46 24.60 5.89
C ALA A 68 -0.02 25.22 4.55
N GLY A 69 0.54 26.44 4.57
CA GLY A 69 1.05 27.11 3.37
C GLY A 69 2.18 26.34 2.68
N LEU A 70 2.99 25.59 3.44
CA LEU A 70 4.12 24.83 2.91
C LEU A 70 3.68 23.70 1.97
N LEU A 71 2.48 23.15 2.15
CA LEU A 71 1.94 22.07 1.32
C LEU A 71 1.90 22.43 -0.16
N PHE A 72 1.65 23.70 -0.47
CA PHE A 72 1.46 24.19 -1.84
C PHE A 72 2.77 24.57 -2.53
N LEU A 73 3.89 24.62 -1.80
CA LEU A 73 5.18 24.99 -2.34
C LEU A 73 5.81 23.81 -3.10
N PRO A 74 6.56 24.08 -4.18
CA PRO A 74 7.29 23.04 -4.93
C PRO A 74 8.47 22.45 -4.13
N LYS A 75 8.81 23.05 -2.98
CA LYS A 75 9.89 22.60 -2.13
C LYS A 75 9.43 21.40 -1.30
N ALA A 76 10.17 20.30 -1.40
CA ALA A 76 9.96 19.10 -0.58
C ALA A 76 10.00 19.41 0.92
N ILE A 77 8.95 19.00 1.63
CA ILE A 77 8.87 19.07 3.09
C ILE A 77 9.66 17.92 3.71
N LYS A 78 10.64 18.28 4.55
CA LYS A 78 11.45 17.32 5.32
C LYS A 78 11.06 17.39 6.79
N ILE A 79 10.67 16.25 7.34
CA ILE A 79 10.36 16.05 8.75
C ILE A 79 11.56 15.31 9.36
N LYS A 80 12.31 15.97 10.24
CA LYS A 80 13.57 15.42 10.80
C LYS A 80 13.34 14.18 11.65
N ASP A 81 12.32 14.21 12.50
CA ASP A 81 11.95 13.08 13.35
C ASP A 81 10.42 12.97 13.43
N PRO A 82 9.81 12.20 12.50
CA PRO A 82 8.35 12.07 12.44
C PRO A 82 7.75 11.43 13.68
N LEU A 83 8.48 10.57 14.40
CA LEU A 83 7.97 9.91 15.60
C LEU A 83 7.93 10.86 16.80
N ASN A 84 8.73 11.93 16.81
CA ASN A 84 8.62 12.95 17.85
C ASN A 84 7.45 13.94 17.63
N ILE A 85 6.73 13.86 16.50
CA ILE A 85 5.53 14.67 16.31
C ILE A 85 4.42 14.08 17.19
N PRO A 86 3.83 14.85 18.13
CA PRO A 86 2.88 14.31 19.10
C PRO A 86 1.66 13.60 18.49
N THR A 87 1.14 14.13 17.38
CA THR A 87 0.01 13.53 16.65
C THR A 87 0.37 12.20 16.00
N ILE A 88 1.58 12.09 15.45
CA ILE A 88 2.07 10.85 14.83
C ILE A 88 2.38 9.82 15.91
N GLN A 89 3.09 10.20 16.98
CA GLN A 89 3.38 9.31 18.10
C GLN A 89 2.11 8.71 18.68
N LYS A 90 1.13 9.57 19.00
CA LYS A 90 -0.19 9.14 19.49
C LYS A 90 -0.88 8.19 18.51
N PHE A 91 -0.84 8.49 17.22
CA PHE A 91 -1.40 7.61 16.19
C PHE A 91 -0.73 6.23 16.19
N TYR A 92 0.61 6.19 16.31
CA TYR A 92 1.37 4.94 16.40
C TYR A 92 0.96 4.12 17.62
N ASP A 93 0.91 4.73 18.80
CA ASP A 93 0.57 4.06 20.06
C ASP A 93 -0.84 3.49 20.03
N GLU A 94 -1.80 4.25 19.52
CA GLU A 94 -3.21 3.83 19.44
C GLU A 94 -3.46 2.74 18.38
N ASN A 95 -2.60 2.64 17.36
CA ASN A 95 -2.87 1.80 16.20
C ASN A 95 -1.81 0.75 15.91
N ILE A 96 -0.84 0.51 16.80
CA ILE A 96 0.33 -0.35 16.55
C ILE A 96 -0.02 -1.75 16.01
N GLN A 97 -1.21 -2.28 16.33
CA GLN A 97 -1.70 -3.59 15.88
C GLN A 97 -2.37 -3.58 14.48
N ASN A 98 -2.54 -2.40 13.87
CA ASN A 98 -3.19 -2.26 12.57
C ASN A 98 -2.14 -2.13 11.46
N ASP A 99 -1.66 -3.26 10.97
CA ASP A 99 -0.60 -3.33 9.97
C ASP A 99 -0.89 -2.54 8.70
N LYS A 100 -2.18 -2.38 8.33
CA LYS A 100 -2.57 -1.65 7.12
C LYS A 100 -2.24 -0.16 7.20
N PHE A 101 -2.00 0.38 8.39
CA PHE A 101 -1.72 1.80 8.60
C PHE A 101 -0.23 2.13 8.43
N PHE A 102 0.66 1.15 8.53
CA PHE A 102 2.11 1.36 8.48
C PHE A 102 2.71 0.70 7.24
N THR A 103 3.61 1.40 6.56
CA THR A 103 4.17 0.94 5.27
C THR A 103 4.96 -0.36 5.39
N VAL A 104 5.80 -0.47 6.43
CA VAL A 104 6.62 -1.66 6.67
C VAL A 104 5.74 -2.88 6.95
N LYS A 105 4.83 -2.77 7.93
CA LYS A 105 3.93 -3.87 8.29
C LYS A 105 2.96 -4.24 7.16
N ALA A 106 2.43 -3.25 6.43
CA ALA A 106 1.58 -3.51 5.27
C ALA A 106 2.33 -4.22 4.13
N LYS A 107 3.62 -3.93 3.96
CA LYS A 107 4.48 -4.60 2.97
C LYS A 107 4.77 -6.04 3.39
N GLU A 108 5.18 -6.25 4.64
CA GLU A 108 5.41 -7.58 5.23
C GLU A 108 4.15 -8.45 5.17
N ASN A 109 3.00 -7.86 5.46
CA ASN A 109 1.69 -8.52 5.40
C ASN A 109 0.99 -8.32 4.06
N SER A 110 1.74 -8.09 2.98
CA SER A 110 1.18 -8.09 1.63
C SER A 110 1.18 -9.51 1.06
N VAL A 111 0.10 -9.89 0.37
CA VAL A 111 0.00 -11.19 -0.31
C VAL A 111 1.20 -11.41 -1.24
N THR A 112 1.63 -10.37 -1.97
CA THR A 112 2.79 -10.45 -2.86
C THR A 112 4.08 -10.77 -2.12
N ALA A 113 4.39 -10.08 -1.01
CA ALA A 113 5.60 -10.34 -0.23
C ALA A 113 5.58 -11.77 0.35
N ILE A 114 4.47 -12.16 0.98
CA ILE A 114 4.33 -13.49 1.58
C ILE A 114 4.45 -14.60 0.52
N LEU A 115 3.89 -14.39 -0.67
CA LEU A 115 4.08 -15.33 -1.78
C LEU A 115 5.56 -15.44 -2.16
N LYS A 116 6.24 -14.32 -2.43
CA LYS A 116 7.65 -14.30 -2.87
C LYS A 116 8.61 -14.87 -1.85
N GLU A 117 8.40 -14.59 -0.56
CA GLU A 117 9.35 -14.93 0.49
C GLU A 117 9.10 -16.30 1.11
N LYS A 118 7.85 -16.78 1.07
CA LYS A 118 7.44 -17.97 1.85
C LYS A 118 6.78 -19.03 1.00
N ILE A 119 5.71 -18.70 0.29
CA ILE A 119 4.85 -19.71 -0.36
C ILE A 119 5.45 -20.26 -1.66
N ILE A 120 6.09 -19.43 -2.48
CA ILE A 120 6.64 -19.85 -3.78
C ILE A 120 7.69 -20.95 -3.62
N TYR A 121 8.38 -21.00 -2.48
CA TYR A 121 9.40 -22.02 -2.21
C TYR A 121 8.87 -23.28 -1.55
N GLU A 122 7.58 -23.35 -1.21
CA GLU A 122 6.95 -24.55 -0.65
C GLU A 122 6.70 -25.59 -1.76
N SER A 123 6.68 -26.86 -1.39
CA SER A 123 6.54 -27.99 -2.32
C SER A 123 5.26 -27.96 -3.15
N LEU A 124 4.20 -27.30 -2.66
CA LEU A 124 2.97 -27.05 -3.44
C LEU A 124 3.30 -26.42 -4.80
N MET A 125 4.28 -25.52 -4.84
CA MET A 125 4.63 -24.75 -6.04
C MET A 125 5.62 -25.48 -6.95
N ASP A 126 6.04 -26.70 -6.60
CA ASP A 126 6.85 -27.55 -7.50
C ASP A 126 6.03 -28.06 -8.69
N ASP A 127 4.70 -28.03 -8.58
CA ASP A 127 3.74 -28.39 -9.63
C ASP A 127 2.81 -27.24 -10.00
N TRP A 128 2.12 -27.40 -11.14
CA TRP A 128 1.15 -26.44 -11.65
C TRP A 128 -0.01 -26.23 -10.67
N THR A 129 -0.04 -25.05 -10.07
CA THR A 129 -0.94 -24.72 -8.97
C THR A 129 -1.81 -23.50 -9.30
N ARG A 130 -3.08 -23.55 -8.91
CA ARG A 130 -4.03 -22.45 -8.99
C ARG A 130 -4.02 -21.61 -7.71
N SER A 131 -4.42 -20.35 -7.85
CA SER A 131 -4.68 -19.47 -6.71
C SER A 131 -5.63 -20.07 -5.67
N LYS A 132 -6.58 -20.92 -6.08
CA LYS A 132 -7.50 -21.60 -5.15
C LYS A 132 -6.75 -22.58 -4.23
N GLU A 133 -5.86 -23.40 -4.79
CA GLU A 133 -5.07 -24.36 -4.03
C GLU A 133 -4.12 -23.65 -3.05
N ILE A 134 -3.51 -22.53 -3.45
CA ILE A 134 -2.68 -21.71 -2.55
C ILE A 134 -3.50 -21.17 -1.38
N VAL A 135 -4.71 -20.68 -1.63
CA VAL A 135 -5.61 -20.20 -0.56
C VAL A 135 -5.97 -21.33 0.40
N THR A 136 -6.31 -22.51 -0.13
CA THR A 136 -6.57 -23.70 0.69
C THR A 136 -5.35 -24.05 1.55
N TYR A 137 -4.17 -24.15 0.93
CA TYR A 137 -2.92 -24.46 1.62
C TYR A 137 -2.60 -23.46 2.75
N VAL A 138 -2.78 -22.15 2.51
CA VAL A 138 -2.57 -21.12 3.53
C VAL A 138 -3.55 -21.23 4.70
N ASN A 139 -4.80 -21.62 4.42
CA ASN A 139 -5.83 -21.77 5.46
C ASN A 139 -5.64 -23.04 6.30
N GLU A 140 -5.14 -24.12 5.69
CA GLU A 140 -4.94 -25.41 6.35
C GLU A 140 -3.59 -25.51 7.07
N THR A 141 -2.56 -24.78 6.59
CA THR A 141 -1.22 -24.83 7.16
C THR A 141 -1.08 -23.91 8.38
N LYS A 142 -0.82 -24.48 9.56
CA LYS A 142 -0.67 -23.74 10.83
C LYS A 142 0.32 -22.58 10.75
N LYS A 143 1.44 -22.75 10.03
CA LYS A 143 2.48 -21.72 9.81
C LYS A 143 1.93 -20.45 9.12
N TYR A 144 0.92 -20.59 8.26
CA TYR A 144 0.40 -19.51 7.41
C TYR A 144 -0.97 -18.99 7.83
N LYS A 145 -1.61 -19.61 8.83
CA LYS A 145 -2.95 -19.27 9.30
C LYS A 145 -3.13 -17.79 9.67
N LYS A 146 -2.06 -17.13 10.16
CA LYS A 146 -2.06 -15.68 10.48
C LYS A 146 -2.28 -14.76 9.28
N TYR A 147 -2.17 -15.27 8.06
CA TYR A 147 -2.36 -14.52 6.81
C TYR A 147 -3.70 -14.81 6.13
N ASN A 148 -4.56 -15.66 6.72
CA ASN A 148 -5.83 -16.06 6.10
C ASN A 148 -6.73 -14.88 5.70
N ASN A 149 -6.72 -13.82 6.50
CA ASN A 149 -7.55 -12.62 6.34
C ASN A 149 -7.20 -11.80 5.09
N ILE A 150 -5.97 -11.93 4.57
CA ILE A 150 -5.51 -11.24 3.37
C ILE A 150 -5.42 -12.17 2.16
N PHE A 151 -5.36 -13.50 2.36
CA PHE A 151 -5.30 -14.49 1.28
C PHE A 151 -6.70 -14.89 0.79
N ASN A 152 -7.15 -14.23 -0.27
CA ASN A 152 -8.31 -14.65 -1.05
C ASN A 152 -7.94 -14.87 -2.53
N ILE A 153 -8.74 -15.66 -3.25
CA ILE A 153 -8.45 -16.09 -4.63
C ILE A 153 -8.11 -14.89 -5.53
N ARG A 154 -8.88 -13.80 -5.44
CA ARG A 154 -8.66 -12.60 -6.27
C ARG A 154 -7.32 -11.93 -5.97
N SER A 155 -6.99 -11.76 -4.68
CA SER A 155 -5.73 -11.15 -4.25
C SER A 155 -4.52 -12.01 -4.64
N VAL A 156 -4.61 -13.33 -4.48
CA VAL A 156 -3.57 -14.29 -4.84
C VAL A 156 -3.35 -14.31 -6.34
N SER A 157 -4.42 -14.43 -7.15
CA SER A 157 -4.30 -14.39 -8.61
C SER A 157 -3.64 -13.11 -9.11
N LYS A 158 -4.03 -11.96 -8.54
CA LYS A 158 -3.43 -10.67 -8.92
C LYS A 158 -1.96 -10.59 -8.51
N ALA A 159 -1.63 -11.08 -7.32
CA ALA A 159 -0.26 -11.10 -6.82
C ALA A 159 0.64 -12.02 -7.66
N LEU A 160 0.20 -13.24 -7.98
CA LEU A 160 0.93 -14.17 -8.85
C LEU A 160 1.16 -13.59 -10.25
N GLY A 161 0.13 -12.96 -10.84
CA GLY A 161 0.25 -12.30 -12.13
C GLY A 161 1.32 -11.19 -12.15
N ARG A 162 1.42 -10.41 -11.06
CA ARG A 162 2.50 -9.41 -10.89
C ARG A 162 3.85 -10.07 -10.70
N ILE A 163 3.95 -11.07 -9.84
CA ILE A 163 5.21 -11.79 -9.57
C ILE A 163 5.74 -12.39 -10.88
N TYR A 164 4.89 -13.01 -11.69
CA TYR A 164 5.25 -13.51 -13.01
C TYR A 164 5.75 -12.40 -13.94
N ALA A 165 5.09 -11.24 -13.96
CA ALA A 165 5.47 -10.12 -14.83
C ALA A 165 6.75 -9.39 -14.39
N GLU A 166 7.00 -9.33 -13.07
CA GLU A 166 8.05 -8.51 -12.45
C GLU A 166 9.26 -9.32 -11.97
N SER A 167 9.19 -10.65 -11.99
CA SER A 167 10.27 -11.50 -11.48
C SER A 167 10.37 -12.83 -12.23
N ASN A 168 11.55 -13.46 -12.20
CA ASN A 168 11.81 -14.74 -12.85
C ASN A 168 11.49 -15.95 -11.95
N LEU A 169 10.59 -15.81 -10.98
CA LEU A 169 10.31 -16.84 -9.97
C LEU A 169 9.27 -17.88 -10.42
N LEU A 170 8.43 -17.54 -11.40
CA LEU A 170 7.27 -18.35 -11.77
C LEU A 170 7.22 -18.62 -13.27
N GLU A 171 6.76 -19.81 -13.61
CA GLU A 171 6.16 -20.13 -14.89
C GLU A 171 4.64 -19.93 -14.82
N ARG A 172 4.01 -19.65 -15.96
CA ARG A 172 2.56 -19.43 -16.06
C ARG A 172 2.00 -20.11 -17.30
N ALA A 173 0.92 -20.86 -17.13
CA ALA A 173 0.14 -21.42 -18.24
C ALA A 173 -1.33 -21.01 -18.11
N ASP A 174 -1.97 -20.84 -19.26
CA ASP A 174 -3.42 -20.65 -19.34
C ASP A 174 -4.11 -22.01 -19.32
N LEU A 175 -4.83 -22.29 -18.23
CA LEU A 175 -5.45 -23.59 -18.01
C LEU A 175 -6.62 -23.85 -18.98
N ARG A 176 -7.25 -22.80 -19.49
CA ARG A 176 -8.49 -22.91 -20.30
C ARG A 176 -8.35 -22.30 -21.69
N GLU A 177 -7.15 -21.87 -22.06
CA GLU A 177 -6.85 -21.22 -23.35
C GLU A 177 -7.78 -20.04 -23.67
N ASN A 178 -8.25 -19.33 -22.63
CA ASN A 178 -9.24 -18.26 -22.75
C ASN A 178 -8.79 -16.93 -22.15
N GLY A 179 -7.54 -16.85 -21.70
CA GLY A 179 -6.89 -15.71 -21.09
C GLY A 179 -7.38 -15.37 -19.67
N LYS A 180 -8.19 -16.23 -19.04
CA LYS A 180 -8.86 -15.90 -17.76
C LYS A 180 -8.38 -16.73 -16.58
N VAL A 181 -8.01 -17.99 -16.77
CA VAL A 181 -7.68 -18.91 -15.68
C VAL A 181 -6.25 -19.39 -15.82
N PHE A 182 -5.38 -18.90 -14.93
CA PHE A 182 -3.96 -19.22 -14.97
C PHE A 182 -3.57 -20.19 -13.85
N ILE A 183 -2.62 -21.06 -14.18
CA ILE A 183 -1.86 -21.90 -13.25
C ILE A 183 -0.41 -21.43 -13.24
N TYR A 184 0.24 -21.63 -12.10
CA TYR A 184 1.60 -21.17 -11.85
C TYR A 184 2.42 -22.30 -11.24
N LYS A 185 3.70 -22.35 -11.59
CA LYS A 185 4.68 -23.27 -11.01
C LYS A 185 5.96 -22.48 -10.71
N ARG A 186 6.70 -22.86 -9.67
CA ARG A 186 8.02 -22.29 -9.40
C ARG A 186 8.97 -22.65 -10.54
N LYS A 187 9.65 -21.63 -11.06
CA LYS A 187 10.72 -21.83 -12.04
C LYS A 187 11.92 -22.45 -11.33
N GLN A 188 12.41 -23.58 -11.84
CA GLN A 188 13.59 -24.26 -11.31
C GLN A 188 14.88 -23.56 -11.75
#